data_AF-A0A662RP56-F1
#
_entry.id   AF-A0A662RP56-F1
#
_cell.length_a   1.000
_cell.length_b   1.000
_cell.length_c   1.000
_cell.angle_alpha   90.00
_cell.angle_beta   90.00
_cell.angle_gamma   90.00
#
_symmetry.space_group_name_H-M   'P 1'
#
loop_
_entity.id
_entity.type
_entity.pdbx_description
1 polymer ?
#
loop_
_entity_poly.entity_id
_entity_poly.type
_entity_poly.pdbx_seq_one_letter_code
_entity_poly.pdbx_strand_id
1 'polypeptide(L)' 'MTQNKEGTFPVIVKKAAPTYLKIDIERKGVSIIAYTEDGQRGPYIVIHADELSDVIEVLKKAEAILKKKEKKKEIKID' A
#
# COMPACT_ATOMS: atom_id res chain seq x y z
N MET A 1 14.59 -29.15 16.21
CA MET A 1 14.73 -27.70 15.93
C MET A 1 13.74 -27.37 14.83
N THR A 2 12.58 -26.83 15.17
CA THR A 2 11.51 -26.55 14.20
C THR A 2 11.69 -25.13 13.69
N GLN A 3 12.02 -24.98 12.41
CA GLN A 3 12.16 -23.68 11.76
C GLN A 3 10.85 -22.89 11.93
N ASN A 4 10.94 -21.74 12.61
CA ASN A 4 9.89 -20.73 12.60
C ASN A 4 9.66 -20.34 11.13
N LYS A 5 8.58 -20.83 10.52
CA LYS A 5 8.08 -20.31 9.26
C LYS A 5 7.66 -18.87 9.53
N GLU A 6 8.52 -17.92 9.19
CA GLU A 6 8.22 -16.49 9.22
C GLU A 6 7.01 -16.27 8.30
N GLY A 7 5.85 -16.07 8.93
CA GLY A 7 4.59 -15.92 8.22
C GLY A 7 4.56 -14.57 7.52
N THR A 8 4.88 -14.55 6.23
CA THR A 8 4.50 -13.45 5.35
C THR A 8 2.99 -13.55 5.13
N PHE A 9 2.23 -12.53 5.55
CA PHE A 9 0.79 -12.47 5.35
C PHE A 9 0.46 -11.56 4.17
N PRO A 10 0.19 -12.10 2.98
CA PRO A 10 -0.11 -11.30 1.81
C PRO A 10 -1.54 -10.75 1.87
N VAL A 11 -1.69 -9.43 1.87
CA VAL A 11 -2.97 -8.72 1.70
C VAL A 11 -3.01 -8.15 0.28
N ILE A 12 -3.92 -8.65 -0.56
CA ILE A 12 -4.14 -8.12 -1.92
C ILE A 12 -5.18 -7.01 -1.80
N VAL A 13 -4.76 -5.75 -2.03
CA VAL A 13 -5.62 -4.57 -1.78
C VAL A 13 -6.51 -4.23 -2.96
N LYS A 14 -6.08 -4.50 -4.20
CA LYS A 14 -6.91 -4.29 -5.40
C LYS A 14 -6.29 -4.97 -6.62
N LYS A 15 -7.14 -5.63 -7.42
CA LYS A 15 -6.83 -6.04 -8.80
C LYS A 15 -7.42 -4.97 -9.71
N ALA A 16 -6.60 -4.15 -10.33
CA ALA A 16 -7.02 -3.18 -11.33
C ALA A 16 -6.15 -3.41 -12.57
N ALA A 17 -6.73 -4.02 -13.61
CA ALA A 17 -5.99 -4.31 -14.84
C ALA A 17 -5.20 -3.08 -15.31
N PRO A 18 -3.89 -3.21 -15.62
CA PRO A 18 -3.11 -4.45 -15.78
C PRO A 18 -2.23 -4.80 -14.56
N THR A 19 -2.59 -4.37 -13.34
CA THR A 19 -1.74 -4.52 -12.14
C THR A 19 -2.51 -4.97 -10.89
N TYR A 20 -1.83 -5.66 -9.98
CA TYR A 20 -2.33 -5.90 -8.62
C TYR A 20 -1.31 -5.49 -7.58
N LEU A 21 -1.78 -4.96 -6.46
CA LEU A 21 -0.95 -4.60 -5.31
C LEU A 21 -0.97 -5.72 -4.28
N LYS A 22 0.22 -6.19 -3.90
CA LYS A 22 0.43 -7.16 -2.81
C LYS A 22 1.09 -6.43 -1.63
N ILE A 23 0.49 -6.54 -0.45
CA ILE A 23 1.08 -6.09 0.79
C ILE A 23 1.57 -7.30 1.56
N ASP A 24 2.87 -7.38 1.82
CA ASP A 24 3.49 -8.44 2.60
C ASP A 24 3.85 -7.90 3.99
N ILE A 25 3.31 -8.52 5.04
CA ILE A 25 3.61 -8.18 6.43
C ILE A 25 4.67 -9.15 6.95
N GLU A 26 5.78 -8.62 7.45
CA GLU A 26 6.91 -9.36 7.99
C GLU A 26 7.28 -8.84 9.39
N ARG A 27 8.09 -9.59 10.15
CA ARG A 27 8.53 -9.15 11.49
C ARG A 27 9.26 -7.81 11.50
N LYS A 28 9.90 -7.44 10.37
CA LYS A 28 10.71 -6.22 10.24
C LYS A 28 9.93 -5.03 9.69
N GLY A 29 8.69 -5.22 9.24
CA GLY A 29 7.91 -4.16 8.62
C GLY A 29 6.89 -4.65 7.60
N VAL A 30 6.48 -3.74 6.73
CA VAL A 30 5.46 -3.96 5.70
C VAL A 30 6.04 -3.61 4.34
N SER A 31 5.88 -4.52 3.36
CA SER A 31 6.24 -4.26 1.97
C SER A 31 5.00 -4.13 1.10
N ILE A 32 4.91 -3.07 0.30
CA ILE A 32 3.85 -2.85 -0.67
C ILE A 32 4.47 -2.99 -2.06
N ILE A 33 4.06 -4.01 -2.81
CA ILE A 33 4.65 -4.38 -4.09
C ILE A 33 3.58 -4.33 -5.17
N ALA A 34 3.86 -3.64 -6.27
CA ALA A 34 3.06 -3.73 -7.48
C ALA A 34 3.49 -4.92 -8.33
N TYR A 35 2.53 -5.67 -8.83
CA TYR A 35 2.74 -6.74 -9.80
C TYR A 35 1.95 -6.44 -11.08
N THR A 36 2.53 -6.78 -12.23
CA THR A 36 1.79 -6.83 -13.49
C THR A 36 0.85 -8.05 -13.50
N GLU A 37 -0.11 -8.07 -14.43
CA GLU A 37 -1.01 -9.23 -14.63
C GLU A 37 -0.25 -10.53 -14.90
N ASP A 38 0.89 -10.46 -15.60
CA ASP A 38 1.78 -11.59 -15.86
C ASP A 38 2.64 -12.00 -14.64
N GLY A 39 2.43 -11.36 -13.48
CA GLY A 39 3.13 -11.65 -12.23
C GLY A 39 4.55 -11.07 -12.16
N GLN A 40 4.93 -10.15 -13.05
CA GLN A 40 6.22 -9.48 -12.97
C GLN A 40 6.21 -8.45 -11.85
N ARG A 41 7.28 -8.44 -11.04
CA ARG A 41 7.46 -7.51 -9.94
C ARG A 41 7.78 -6.12 -10.49
N GLY A 42 6.90 -5.17 -10.22
CA GLY A 42 7.11 -3.75 -10.48
C GLY A 42 7.77 -3.02 -9.30
N PRO A 43 7.73 -1.68 -9.30
CA PRO A 43 8.20 -0.88 -8.19
C PRO A 43 7.55 -1.30 -6.86
N TYR A 44 8.32 -1.19 -5.77
CA TYR A 44 7.85 -1.52 -4.44
C TYR A 44 8.37 -0.53 -3.40
N ILE A 45 7.62 -0.44 -2.30
CA ILE A 45 7.96 0.34 -1.13
C ILE A 45 8.09 -0.64 0.04
N VAL A 46 9.14 -0.48 0.83
CA VAL A 46 9.32 -1.17 2.11
C VAL A 46 9.20 -0.12 3.21
N ILE A 47 8.39 -0.40 4.22
CA ILE A 47 8.18 0.44 5.39
C ILE A 47 8.67 -0.36 6.58
N HIS A 48 9.72 0.09 7.26
CA HIS A 48 10.21 -0.59 8.43
C HIS A 48 9.26 -0.40 9.63
N ALA A 49 9.31 -1.32 10.58
CA ALA A 49 8.37 -1.33 11.72
C ALA A 49 8.45 -0.06 12.58
N ASP A 50 9.64 0.51 12.72
CA ASP A 50 9.92 1.77 13.42
C ASP A 50 9.40 3.00 12.66
N GLU A 51 9.33 2.94 11.32
CA GLU A 51 8.82 4.00 10.46
C GLU A 51 7.30 3.95 10.27
N LEU A 52 6.65 2.85 10.66
CA LEU A 52 5.26 2.56 10.31
C LEU A 52 4.28 3.64 10.82
N SER A 53 4.48 4.13 12.04
CA SER A 53 3.64 5.17 12.64
C SER A 53 3.68 6.47 11.84
N ASP A 54 4.88 6.90 11.45
CA ASP A 54 5.09 8.14 10.70
C ASP A 54 4.50 8.03 9.29
N VAL A 55 4.70 6.89 8.62
CA VAL A 55 4.13 6.63 7.30
C VAL A 55 2.60 6.64 7.35
N ILE A 56 1.98 6.04 8.37
CA ILE A 56 0.51 6.08 8.56
C ILE A 56 0.03 7.52 8.72
N GLU A 57 0.73 8.36 9.49
CA GLU A 57 0.35 9.76 9.68
C GLU A 57 0.41 10.54 8.36
N VAL A 58 1.48 10.37 7.58
CA VAL A 58 1.64 11.02 6.27
C VAL A 58 0.54 10.58 5.31
N LEU A 59 0.22 9.28 5.27
CA LEU A 59 -0.83 8.75 4.40
C LEU A 59 -2.21 9.32 4.76
N LYS A 60 -2.53 9.46 6.05
CA LYS A 60 -3.78 10.11 6.51
C LYS A 60 -3.85 11.57 6.08
N LYS A 61 -2.74 12.32 6.20
CA LYS A 61 -2.67 13.71 5.74
C LYS A 61 -2.89 13.80 4.22
N ALA A 62 -2.26 12.91 3.46
CA ALA A 62 -2.43 12.84 2.01
C ALA A 62 -3.88 12.52 1.62
N GLU A 63 -4.51 11.54 2.27
CA GLU A 63 -5.92 11.19 2.07
C GLU A 63 -6.84 12.41 2.29
N ALA A 64 -6.64 13.15 3.39
CA ALA A 64 -7.43 14.33 3.69
C ALA A 64 -7.29 15.43 2.62
N ILE A 65 -6.09 15.61 2.05
CA ILE A 65 -5.83 16.56 0.94
C ILE A 65 -6.55 16.12 -0.34
N LEU A 66 -6.45 14.83 -0.70
CA LEU A 66 -7.07 14.29 -1.91
C LEU A 66 -8.60 14.41 -1.86
N LYS A 67 -9.22 14.04 -0.73
CA LYS A 67 -10.68 14.20 -0.51
C LYS A 67 -11.14 15.66 -0.62
N LYS A 68 -10.34 16.61 -0.11
CA LYS A 68 -10.64 18.05 -0.26
C LYS A 68 -10.56 18.51 -1.72
N LYS A 69 -9.67 17.95 -2.54
CA LYS A 69 -9.55 18.26 -3.97
C LYS A 69 -10.69 17.67 -4.79
N GLU A 70 -11.17 16.47 -4.48
CA GLU A 70 -12.34 15.88 -5.13
C GLU A 70 -13.61 16.70 -4.88
N LYS A 71 -13.86 17.10 -3.63
CA LYS A 71 -14.99 17.99 -3.29
C LYS A 71 -14.95 19.32 -4.05
N LYS A 72 -13.77 19.87 -4.33
CA LYS A 72 -13.63 21.11 -5.13
C LYS A 72 -13.91 20.90 -6.63
N LYS A 73 -13.79 19.69 -7.16
CA LYS A 73 -14.14 19.36 -8.55
C LYS A 73 -15.65 19.26 -8.74
N GLU A 74 -16.39 18.80 -7.73
CA GLU A 74 -17.87 18.67 -7.79
C GLU A 74 -18.60 20.03 -7.71
N ILE A 75 -17.97 21.09 -7.18
CA ILE A 75 -18.62 22.39 -6.95
C ILE A 75 -18.53 23.33 -8.19
N LYS A 76 -18.14 22.83 -9.35
CA LYS A 76 -18.25 23.58 -10.62
C LYS A 76 -19.38 23.04 -11.48
N ILE A 77 -20.60 23.45 -11.16
CA ILE A 77 -21.73 23.43 -12.07
C ILE A 77 -22.37 24.83 -11.95
N ASP A 78 -22.21 25.64 -13.01
CA ASP A 78 -22.96 26.89 -13.24
C ASP A 78 -24.44 26.58 -13.46
#